data_AF-A0A2M7V477-F1
#
_entry.id   AF-A0A2M7V477-F1
#
_cell.length_a   1.000
_cell.length_b   1.000
_cell.length_c   1.000
_cell.angle_alpha   90.00
_cell.angle_beta   90.00
_cell.angle_gamma   90.00
#
_symmetry.space_group_name_H-M   'P 1'
#
loop_
_entity.id
_entity.type
_entity.pdbx_description
1 polymer ?
#
loop_
_entity_poly.entity_id
_entity_poly.type
_entity_poly.pdbx_seq_one_letter_code
_entity_poly.pdbx_strand_id
1 'polypeptide(L)'
;MFSSFSIYADKPFEIGDYIVIGTDSGTVKKIGLKTTRITSLQGEELVVSNKELTTVRVQNYKKMQRRRVAFTFGVVYETPKKQLESIPKMVEKIVSSVEHLEFDRCHFHEFGDSSLLFDVVYFVDTREYITYIDTRQTFNLALFSQFEKDGIAFAYPTQTLFVKK
;
A
#
# COMPACT_ATOMS: atom_id res chain seq x y z
N MET A 1 9.72 -11.30 33.00
CA MET A 1 8.44 -11.40 33.74
C MET A 1 7.72 -10.06 33.72
N PHE A 2 8.38 -8.94 34.02
CA PHE A 2 7.79 -7.60 33.85
C PHE A 2 7.31 -7.30 32.42
N SER A 3 8.05 -7.69 31.38
CA SER A 3 7.67 -7.43 29.98
C SER A 3 6.33 -8.07 29.57
N SER A 4 6.05 -9.28 30.04
CA SER A 4 4.79 -9.99 29.77
C SER A 4 3.61 -9.33 30.48
N PHE A 5 3.84 -8.83 31.70
CA PHE A 5 2.86 -8.05 32.44
C PHE A 5 2.60 -6.70 31.76
N SER A 6 3.64 -6.02 31.27
CA SER A 6 3.50 -4.79 30.48
C SER A 6 2.73 -5.02 29.18
N ILE A 7 2.97 -6.12 28.45
CA ILE A 7 2.17 -6.47 27.26
C ILE A 7 0.70 -6.70 27.65
N TYR A 8 0.43 -7.35 28.78
CA TYR A 8 -0.93 -7.59 29.24
C TYR A 8 -1.64 -6.32 29.75
N ALA A 9 -0.89 -5.41 30.38
CA ALA A 9 -1.40 -4.16 30.95
C ALA A 9 -1.58 -3.06 29.88
N ASP A 10 -0.56 -2.80 29.07
CA ASP A 10 -0.56 -1.74 28.05
C ASP A 10 -1.19 -2.19 26.72
N LYS A 11 -1.31 -3.52 26.51
CA LYS A 11 -1.88 -4.14 25.30
C LYS A 11 -1.45 -3.48 23.98
N PRO A 12 -0.13 -3.41 23.71
CA PRO A 12 0.38 -2.91 22.43
C PRO A 12 -0.11 -3.78 21.25
N PHE A 13 -0.38 -5.07 21.52
CA PHE A 13 -1.01 -6.03 20.62
C PHE A 13 -1.77 -7.10 21.42
N GLU A 14 -2.77 -7.71 20.79
CA GLU A 14 -3.57 -8.78 21.35
C GLU A 14 -3.46 -10.07 20.51
N ILE A 15 -3.99 -11.17 21.04
CA ILE A 15 -4.16 -12.40 20.26
C ILE A 15 -5.06 -12.11 19.06
N GLY A 16 -4.63 -12.56 17.88
CA GLY A 16 -5.28 -12.30 16.60
C GLY A 16 -4.76 -11.05 15.87
N ASP A 17 -3.88 -10.25 16.50
CA ASP A 17 -3.30 -9.09 15.85
C ASP A 17 -2.22 -9.50 14.86
N TYR A 18 -2.26 -8.93 13.66
CA TYR A 18 -1.13 -9.00 12.71
C TYR A 18 -0.10 -7.93 13.09
N ILE A 19 1.11 -8.37 13.40
CA ILE A 19 2.20 -7.50 13.83
C ILE A 19 3.46 -7.71 12.99
N VAL A 20 4.23 -6.64 12.81
CA VAL A 20 5.58 -6.67 12.20
C VAL A 20 6.60 -6.27 13.27
N ILE A 21 7.65 -7.07 13.39
CA ILE A 21 8.71 -6.99 14.39
C ILE A 21 10.05 -7.12 13.67
N GLY A 22 10.79 -6.02 13.54
CA GLY A 22 12.03 -6.04 12.76
C GLY A 22 11.77 -6.47 11.31
N THR A 23 12.35 -7.60 10.90
CA THR A 23 12.15 -8.23 9.58
C THR A 23 11.03 -9.26 9.54
N ASP A 24 10.51 -9.66 10.70
CA ASP A 24 9.54 -10.73 10.82
C ASP A 24 8.11 -10.18 10.90
N SER A 25 7.14 -10.96 10.45
CA SER A 25 5.74 -10.57 10.48
C SER A 25 4.81 -11.75 10.61
N GLY A 26 3.68 -11.57 11.30
CA GLY A 26 2.67 -12.61 11.44
C GLY A 26 1.56 -12.28 12.42
N THR A 27 0.68 -13.25 12.63
CA THR A 27 -0.49 -13.12 13.51
C THR A 27 -0.19 -13.70 14.89
N VAL A 28 -0.40 -12.91 15.94
CA VAL A 28 -0.22 -13.34 17.34
C VAL A 28 -1.20 -14.47 17.66
N LYS A 29 -0.69 -15.66 17.99
CA LYS A 29 -1.52 -16.82 18.38
C LYS A 29 -1.65 -16.96 19.88
N LYS A 30 -0.57 -16.70 20.62
CA LYS A 30 -0.55 -16.91 22.07
C LYS A 30 0.48 -16.01 22.74
N ILE A 31 0.08 -15.33 23.80
CA ILE A 31 0.98 -14.56 24.67
C ILE A 31 1.21 -15.39 25.94
N GLY A 32 2.44 -15.87 26.12
CA GLY A 32 2.87 -16.65 27.29
C GLY A 32 3.61 -15.81 28.31
N LEU A 33 4.04 -16.44 29.42
CA LEU A 33 4.74 -15.75 30.51
C LEU A 33 6.15 -15.25 30.15
N LYS A 34 6.83 -15.85 29.17
CA LYS A 34 8.17 -15.44 28.72
C LYS A 34 8.25 -15.12 27.23
N THR A 35 7.41 -15.78 26.43
CA THR A 35 7.46 -15.73 24.97
C THR A 35 6.06 -15.55 24.40
N THR A 36 5.99 -14.98 23.21
CA THR A 36 4.79 -14.88 22.39
C THR A 36 4.98 -15.76 21.15
N ARG A 37 3.94 -16.50 20.78
CA ARG A 37 3.89 -17.31 19.56
C ARG A 37 3.17 -16.53 18.46
N ILE A 38 3.80 -16.42 17.30
CA ILE A 38 3.29 -15.68 16.14
C ILE A 38 3.33 -16.63 14.95
N THR A 39 2.22 -16.78 14.23
CA THR A 39 2.23 -17.54 12.97
C THR A 39 2.59 -16.60 11.83
N SER A 40 3.68 -16.87 11.13
CA SER A 40 4.08 -16.07 9.97
C SER A 40 3.15 -16.29 8.78
N LEU A 41 3.32 -15.49 7.73
CA LEU A 41 2.60 -15.69 6.47
C LEU A 41 3.05 -16.96 5.73
N GLN A 42 4.28 -17.41 5.97
CA GLN A 42 4.87 -18.61 5.38
C GLN A 42 4.42 -19.90 6.11
N GLY A 43 3.78 -19.75 7.27
CA GLY A 43 3.13 -20.83 8.01
C GLY A 43 3.92 -21.33 9.22
N GLU A 44 5.17 -20.91 9.40
CA GLU A 44 5.93 -21.24 10.61
C GLU A 44 5.41 -20.53 11.87
N GLU A 45 5.66 -21.16 13.02
CA GLU A 45 5.47 -20.53 14.33
C GLU A 45 6.77 -19.84 14.76
N LEU A 46 6.74 -18.52 14.76
CA LEU A 46 7.78 -17.67 15.33
C LEU A 46 7.62 -17.61 16.85
N VAL A 47 8.74 -17.78 17.54
CA VAL A 47 8.83 -17.81 18.99
C VAL A 47 9.65 -16.61 19.45
N VAL A 48 8.97 -15.55 19.86
CA VAL A 48 9.63 -14.28 20.19
C VAL A 48 9.62 -14.07 21.69
N SER A 49 10.75 -13.63 22.26
CA SER A 49 10.81 -13.30 23.67
C SER A 49 9.98 -12.04 23.97
N ASN A 50 9.26 -12.02 25.08
CA ASN A 50 8.47 -10.83 25.44
C ASN A 50 9.35 -9.60 25.70
N LYS A 51 10.62 -9.81 26.10
CA LYS A 51 11.59 -8.72 26.28
C LYS A 51 11.90 -8.03 24.96
N GLU A 52 12.10 -8.82 23.91
CA GLU A 52 12.35 -8.31 22.56
C GLU A 52 11.17 -7.49 22.07
N LEU A 53 9.94 -8.01 22.19
CA LEU A 53 8.71 -7.31 21.81
C LEU A 53 8.49 -5.97 22.53
N THR A 54 9.00 -5.83 23.75
CA THR A 54 8.94 -4.57 24.51
C THR A 54 10.11 -3.62 24.23
N THR A 55 11.17 -4.09 23.56
CA THR A 55 12.37 -3.29 23.27
C THR A 55 12.39 -2.81 21.82
N VAL A 56 11.87 -3.60 20.89
CA VAL A 56 11.85 -3.27 19.46
C VAL A 56 10.54 -2.57 19.09
N ARG A 57 10.57 -1.78 18.01
CA ARG A 57 9.37 -1.16 17.46
C ARG A 57 8.45 -2.24 16.89
N VAL A 58 7.23 -2.32 17.42
CA VAL A 58 6.17 -3.20 16.91
C VAL A 58 5.20 -2.38 16.06
N GLN A 59 4.94 -2.82 14.83
CA GLN A 59 3.89 -2.25 13.99
C GLN A 59 2.65 -3.15 14.06
N ASN A 60 1.56 -2.66 14.66
CA ASN A 60 0.32 -3.41 14.79
C ASN A 60 -0.70 -2.97 13.73
N TYR A 61 -1.07 -3.89 12.85
CA TYR A 61 -1.95 -3.62 11.72
C TYR A 61 -3.43 -3.83 12.03
N LYS A 62 -3.81 -4.48 13.13
CA LYS A 62 -5.24 -4.66 13.48
C LYS A 62 -5.92 -3.34 13.87
N LYS A 63 -5.15 -2.39 14.43
CA LYS A 63 -5.65 -1.04 14.74
C LYS A 63 -5.72 -0.12 13.51
N MET A 64 -5.19 -0.55 12.36
CA MET A 64 -5.24 0.22 11.12
C MET A 64 -6.65 0.16 10.53
N GLN A 65 -7.40 1.26 10.68
CA GLN A 65 -8.77 1.39 10.13
C GLN A 65 -8.77 1.64 8.63
N ARG A 66 -7.73 2.34 8.15
CA ARG A 66 -7.56 2.73 6.77
C ARG A 66 -6.14 2.50 6.33
N ARG A 67 -5.96 2.03 5.09
CA ARG A 67 -4.65 1.79 4.48
C ARG A 67 -4.34 2.88 3.48
N ARG A 68 -3.21 3.56 3.63
CA ARG A 68 -2.73 4.52 2.64
C ARG A 68 -2.14 3.78 1.44
N VAL A 69 -2.64 4.05 0.25
CA VAL A 69 -2.04 3.63 -1.02
C VAL A 69 -1.41 4.85 -1.65
N ALA A 70 -0.11 4.75 -1.97
CA ALA A 70 0.61 5.77 -2.69
C ALA A 70 1.47 5.11 -3.77
N PHE A 71 1.37 5.62 -4.99
CA PHE A 71 2.10 5.12 -6.13
C PHE A 71 2.22 6.21 -7.19
N THR A 72 3.16 6.01 -8.10
CA THR A 72 3.38 6.88 -9.25
C THR A 72 3.10 6.10 -10.52
N PHE A 73 2.46 6.73 -11.49
CA PHE A 73 2.35 6.20 -12.85
C PHE A 73 2.83 7.24 -13.86
N GLY A 74 3.29 6.77 -15.02
CA GLY A 74 3.79 7.62 -16.10
C GLY A 74 2.89 7.54 -17.33
N VAL A 75 2.69 8.67 -18.00
CA VAL A 75 2.10 8.73 -19.35
C VAL A 75 3.14 9.24 -20.35
N VAL A 76 2.95 8.93 -21.63
CA VAL A 76 3.89 9.30 -22.69
C VAL A 76 3.96 10.82 -22.88
N TYR A 77 5.11 11.34 -23.32
CA TYR A 77 5.33 12.79 -23.55
C TYR A 77 4.44 13.37 -24.65
N GLU A 78 3.98 12.53 -25.57
CA GLU A 78 3.08 12.85 -26.67
C GLU A 78 1.64 13.13 -26.19
N THR A 79 1.33 12.85 -24.92
CA THR A 79 0.01 13.09 -24.34
C THR A 79 -0.32 14.59 -24.37
N PRO A 80 -1.41 15.02 -25.06
CA PRO A 80 -1.77 16.43 -25.14
C PRO A 80 -2.00 17.06 -23.77
N LYS A 81 -1.58 18.31 -23.60
CA LYS A 81 -1.76 19.10 -22.35
C LYS A 81 -3.18 19.00 -21.78
N LYS A 82 -4.20 19.10 -22.63
CA LYS A 82 -5.62 19.03 -22.22
C LYS A 82 -5.96 17.69 -21.54
N GLN A 83 -5.37 16.58 -21.97
CA GLN A 83 -5.56 15.28 -21.34
C GLN A 83 -4.79 15.20 -20.01
N LEU A 84 -3.57 15.74 -19.96
CA LEU A 84 -2.78 15.82 -18.71
C LEU A 84 -3.54 16.56 -17.61
N GLU A 85 -4.17 17.69 -17.93
CA GLU A 85 -4.99 18.48 -17.00
C GLU A 85 -6.23 17.72 -16.50
N SER A 86 -6.73 16.74 -17.27
CA SER A 86 -7.90 15.95 -16.90
C SER A 86 -7.59 14.72 -16.04
N ILE A 87 -6.34 14.22 -16.07
CA ILE A 87 -5.94 12.99 -15.35
C ILE A 87 -6.28 13.04 -13.85
N PRO A 88 -5.97 14.10 -13.09
CA PRO A 88 -6.30 14.15 -11.67
C PRO A 88 -7.79 13.96 -11.38
N LYS A 89 -8.66 14.59 -12.18
CA LYS A 89 -10.12 14.45 -12.07
C LYS A 89 -10.61 13.06 -12.47
N MET A 90 -9.96 12.42 -13.45
CA MET A 90 -10.27 11.04 -13.82
C MET A 90 -9.94 10.09 -12.67
N VAL A 91 -8.76 10.24 -12.06
CA VAL A 91 -8.35 9.45 -10.90
C VAL A 91 -9.32 9.66 -9.73
N GLU A 92 -9.62 10.91 -9.37
CA GLU A 92 -10.59 11.24 -8.32
C GLU A 92 -11.96 10.58 -8.56
N LYS A 93 -12.46 10.64 -9.80
CA LYS A 93 -13.72 10.01 -10.18
C LYS A 93 -13.68 8.49 -10.05
N ILE A 94 -12.59 7.84 -10.44
CA ILE A 94 -12.43 6.39 -10.31
C ILE A 94 -12.42 6.01 -8.82
N VAL A 95 -11.60 6.70 -8.01
CA VAL A 95 -11.52 6.46 -6.56
C VAL A 95 -12.92 6.59 -5.94
N SER A 96 -13.65 7.66 -6.28
CA SER A 96 -15.00 7.91 -5.77
C SER A 96 -16.07 6.91 -6.24
N SER A 97 -15.75 6.12 -7.29
CA SER A 97 -16.67 5.12 -7.86
C SER A 97 -16.48 3.71 -7.29
N VAL A 98 -15.39 3.48 -6.55
CA VAL A 98 -15.05 2.17 -5.99
C VAL A 98 -15.35 2.19 -4.48
N GLU A 99 -16.05 1.17 -4.00
CA GLU A 99 -16.36 1.04 -2.58
C GLU A 99 -15.09 0.94 -1.73
N HIS A 100 -15.14 1.51 -0.52
CA HIS A 100 -14.04 1.60 0.44
C HIS A 100 -12.88 2.52 0.04
N LEU A 101 -12.96 3.28 -1.05
CA LEU A 101 -11.91 4.21 -1.43
C LEU A 101 -12.21 5.66 -1.04
N GLU A 102 -11.21 6.34 -0.49
CA GLU A 102 -11.24 7.77 -0.17
C GLU A 102 -10.09 8.48 -0.91
N PHE A 103 -10.43 9.47 -1.74
CA PHE A 103 -9.43 10.22 -2.50
C PHE A 103 -8.67 11.20 -1.61
N ASP A 104 -7.34 11.25 -1.76
CA ASP A 104 -6.47 12.23 -1.10
C ASP A 104 -5.90 13.22 -2.13
N ARG A 105 -5.11 12.71 -3.09
CA ARG A 105 -4.53 13.57 -4.14
C ARG A 105 -4.14 12.82 -5.41
N CYS A 106 -4.09 13.57 -6.50
CA CYS A 106 -3.41 13.18 -7.73
C CYS A 106 -2.80 14.43 -8.38
N HIS A 107 -1.49 14.41 -8.65
CA HIS A 107 -0.79 15.56 -9.24
C HIS A 107 0.22 15.12 -10.28
N PHE A 108 0.32 15.90 -11.36
CA PHE A 108 1.49 15.85 -12.23
C PHE A 108 2.70 16.39 -11.43
N HIS A 109 3.61 15.50 -11.06
CA HIS A 109 4.67 15.79 -10.09
C HIS A 109 6.03 16.02 -10.74
N GLU A 110 6.38 15.27 -11.79
CA GLU A 110 7.74 15.25 -12.32
C GLU A 110 7.80 14.88 -13.81
N PHE A 111 8.75 15.48 -14.52
CA PHE A 111 9.17 15.06 -15.85
C PHE A 111 10.28 14.00 -15.70
N GLY A 112 9.95 12.73 -15.95
CA GLY A 112 10.92 11.62 -15.91
C GLY A 112 11.59 11.35 -17.25
N ASP A 113 12.62 10.52 -17.26
CA ASP A 113 13.46 10.23 -18.45
C ASP A 113 12.68 9.78 -19.69
N SER A 114 11.56 9.07 -19.50
CA SER A 114 10.71 8.57 -20.59
C SER A 114 9.22 8.74 -20.32
N SER A 115 8.84 9.56 -19.34
CA SER A 115 7.44 9.65 -18.87
C SER A 115 7.09 10.96 -18.18
N LEU A 116 5.85 11.40 -18.30
CA LEU A 116 5.24 12.43 -17.46
C LEU A 116 4.61 11.76 -16.23
N LEU A 117 5.16 12.03 -15.03
CA LEU A 117 4.86 11.27 -13.81
C LEU A 117 3.77 11.91 -12.96
N PHE A 118 2.75 11.12 -12.62
CA PHE A 118 1.67 11.50 -11.72
C PHE A 118 1.80 10.76 -10.38
N ASP A 119 1.84 11.51 -9.27
CA ASP A 119 1.73 10.97 -7.91
C ASP A 119 0.26 10.80 -7.54
N VAL A 120 -0.13 9.63 -7.05
CA VAL A 120 -1.49 9.33 -6.59
C VAL A 120 -1.45 8.86 -5.15
N VAL A 121 -2.36 9.41 -4.35
CA VAL A 121 -2.63 8.93 -2.99
C VAL A 121 -4.14 8.79 -2.80
N TYR A 122 -4.54 7.66 -2.23
CA TYR A 122 -5.88 7.42 -1.72
C TYR A 122 -5.82 6.50 -0.50
N PHE A 123 -6.89 6.44 0.26
CA PHE A 123 -7.05 5.53 1.38
C PHE A 123 -8.02 4.41 1.03
N VAL A 124 -7.79 3.23 1.60
CA VAL A 124 -8.73 2.10 1.57
C VAL A 124 -9.25 1.86 2.98
N ASP A 125 -10.54 2.06 3.17
CA ASP A 125 -11.25 1.95 4.45
C ASP A 125 -11.67 0.49 4.71
N THR A 126 -10.68 -0.37 4.87
CA THR A 126 -10.87 -1.79 5.19
C THR A 126 -9.73 -2.32 6.05
N ARG A 127 -10.08 -3.19 7.00
CA ARG A 127 -9.11 -3.96 7.80
C ARG A 127 -8.78 -5.28 7.12
N GLU A 128 -9.70 -5.82 6.33
CA GLU A 128 -9.57 -7.08 5.62
C GLU A 128 -8.49 -6.96 4.54
N TYR A 129 -7.50 -7.84 4.57
CA TYR A 129 -6.39 -7.76 3.61
C TYR A 129 -6.83 -8.11 2.17
N ILE A 130 -7.70 -9.10 2.02
CA ILE A 130 -8.22 -9.52 0.71
C ILE A 130 -9.00 -8.38 0.06
N THR A 131 -9.96 -7.79 0.79
CA THR A 131 -10.71 -6.61 0.34
C THR A 131 -9.79 -5.49 -0.10
N TYR A 132 -8.73 -5.19 0.67
CA TYR A 132 -7.74 -4.19 0.28
C TYR A 132 -7.08 -4.48 -1.07
N ILE A 133 -6.67 -5.73 -1.31
CA ILE A 133 -6.03 -6.11 -2.58
C ILE A 133 -7.03 -6.07 -3.74
N ASP A 134 -8.26 -6.55 -3.52
CA ASP A 134 -9.32 -6.57 -4.54
C ASP A 134 -9.76 -5.15 -4.93
N THR A 135 -9.93 -4.26 -3.94
CA THR A 135 -10.24 -2.85 -4.18
C THR A 135 -9.12 -2.16 -4.97
N ARG A 136 -7.85 -2.44 -4.63
CA ARG A 136 -6.70 -1.91 -5.38
C ARG A 136 -6.66 -2.43 -6.82
N GLN A 137 -6.95 -3.71 -7.04
CA GLN A 137 -7.05 -4.29 -8.38
C GLN A 137 -8.16 -3.61 -9.19
N THR A 138 -9.33 -3.42 -8.58
CA THR A 138 -10.49 -2.77 -9.19
C THR A 138 -10.14 -1.35 -9.64
N PHE A 139 -9.49 -0.57 -8.78
CA PHE A 139 -8.99 0.75 -9.12
C PHE A 139 -8.00 0.72 -10.31
N ASN A 140 -7.01 -0.17 -10.28
CA ASN A 140 -5.98 -0.23 -11.33
C ASN A 140 -6.59 -0.58 -12.70
N LEU A 141 -7.52 -1.54 -12.75
CA LEU A 141 -8.20 -1.92 -13.97
C LEU A 141 -9.11 -0.80 -14.48
N ALA A 142 -9.82 -0.11 -13.58
CA ALA A 142 -10.65 1.04 -13.95
C ALA A 142 -9.81 2.19 -14.54
N LEU A 143 -8.64 2.47 -13.94
CA LEU A 143 -7.70 3.46 -14.48
C LEU A 143 -7.20 3.06 -15.86
N PHE A 144 -6.80 1.80 -16.03
CA PHE A 144 -6.36 1.28 -17.32
C PHE A 144 -7.44 1.43 -18.40
N SER A 145 -8.67 0.98 -18.10
CA SER A 145 -9.80 1.09 -19.02
C SER A 145 -10.19 2.53 -19.33
N GLN A 146 -10.05 3.46 -18.37
CA GLN A 146 -10.33 4.88 -18.61
C GLN A 146 -9.29 5.48 -19.55
N PHE A 147 -8.01 5.16 -19.36
CA PHE A 147 -6.92 5.65 -20.20
C PHE A 147 -7.03 5.10 -21.63
N GLU A 148 -7.37 3.83 -21.79
CA GLU A 148 -7.64 3.22 -23.09
C GLU A 148 -8.78 3.95 -23.84
N LYS A 149 -9.88 4.27 -23.16
CA LYS A 149 -11.02 5.00 -23.74
C LYS A 149 -10.66 6.41 -24.20
N ASP A 150 -9.81 7.09 -23.43
CA ASP A 150 -9.42 8.48 -23.71
C ASP A 150 -8.18 8.59 -24.62
N GLY A 151 -7.60 7.46 -25.03
CA GLY A 151 -6.40 7.42 -25.86
C GLY A 151 -5.13 7.89 -25.14
N ILE A 152 -5.09 7.76 -23.81
CA ILE A 152 -3.93 8.08 -22.99
C ILE A 152 -3.06 6.83 -22.86
N ALA A 153 -1.81 6.90 -23.33
CA ALA A 153 -0.89 5.77 -23.27
C ALA A 153 -0.04 5.82 -21.99
N PHE A 154 0.08 4.68 -21.31
CA PHE A 154 1.08 4.51 -20.26
C PHE A 154 2.49 4.54 -20.86
N ALA A 155 3.39 5.22 -20.15
CA ALA A 155 4.79 5.26 -20.54
C ALA A 155 5.48 3.92 -20.28
N TYR A 156 6.41 3.58 -21.17
CA TYR A 156 7.37 2.51 -21.02
C TYR A 156 8.77 3.08 -21.30
N PRO A 157 9.84 2.48 -20.77
CA PRO A 157 11.21 2.93 -21.04
C PRO A 157 11.46 3.05 -22.54
N THR A 158 11.84 4.24 -23.01
CA THR A 158 12.03 4.54 -24.43
C THR A 158 13.41 5.14 -24.66
N GLN A 159 14.05 4.78 -25.77
CA GLN A 159 15.33 5.33 -26.17
C GLN A 159 15.29 5.75 -27.65
N THR A 160 15.82 6.92 -27.95
CA THR A 160 16.06 7.35 -29.33
C THR A 160 17.45 6.91 -29.76
N LEU A 161 17.53 5.99 -30.72
CA LEU A 161 18.79 5.50 -31.28
C LEU A 161 19.22 6.36 -32.47
N PHE A 162 20.34 7.07 -32.34
CA PHE A 162 20.99 7.75 -33.46
C PHE A 162 21.90 6.77 -34.21
N VAL A 163 21.41 6.22 -35.32
CA VAL A 163 22.21 5.34 -36.18
C VAL A 163 22.97 6.20 -37.21
N LYS A 164 24.29 6.31 -37.06
CA LYS A 164 25.18 6.83 -38.11
C LYS A 164 25.37 5.74 -39.17
N LYS A 165 25.07 6.06 -40.43
CA LYS A 165 25.50 5.26 -41.58
C LYS A 165 26.96 5.50 -41.89
#